data_AF-A0A5B7TPC8-F1
#
_entry.id   AF-A0A5B7TPC8-F1
#
_cell.length_a   1.000
_cell.length_b   1.000
_cell.length_c   1.000
_cell.angle_alpha   90.00
_cell.angle_beta   90.00
_cell.angle_gamma   90.00
#
_symmetry.space_group_name_H-M   'P 1'
#
loop_
_entity.id
_entity.type
_entity.pdbx_description
1 polymer ?
#
loop_
_entity_poly.entity_id
_entity_poly.type
_entity_poly.pdbx_seq_one_letter_code
_entity_poly.pdbx_strand_id
1 'polypeptide(L)'
;MTFLEKIKTAFFWKRALMIIIPFFIVLVIISLLFNSFSAIINADIATVMEQNFNQGKWKDFFLTKSFVSILYGVWITSRNIK
;
A
#
# COMPACT_ATOMS: atom_id res chain seq x y z
N MET A 1 27.80 -0.63 -4.13
CA MET A 1 27.31 -1.37 -2.94
C MET A 1 26.42 -2.50 -3.38
N THR A 2 26.54 -3.67 -2.75
CA THR A 2 25.59 -4.78 -2.88
C THR A 2 24.24 -4.41 -2.28
N PHE A 3 23.18 -5.13 -2.63
CA PHE A 3 21.85 -4.90 -2.04
C PHE A 3 21.85 -5.02 -0.51
N LEU A 4 22.57 -5.99 0.03
CA LEU A 4 22.68 -6.23 1.47
C LEU A 4 23.37 -5.07 2.22
N GLU A 5 24.28 -4.36 1.56
CA GLU A 5 24.88 -3.15 2.12
C GLU A 5 23.90 -1.98 2.08
N LYS A 6 23.17 -1.81 0.97
CA LYS A 6 22.18 -0.73 0.79
C LYS A 6 21.06 -0.80 1.83
N ILE A 7 20.45 -1.97 2.02
CA ILE A 7 19.29 -2.15 2.91
C ILE A 7 19.61 -1.91 4.39
N LYS A 8 20.88 -2.00 4.80
CA LYS A 8 21.32 -1.69 6.17
C LYS A 8 21.37 -0.18 6.46
N THR A 9 21.34 0.66 5.42
CA THR A 9 21.46 2.12 5.60
C THR A 9 20.10 2.75 5.92
N ALA A 10 20.10 3.71 6.85
CA ALA A 10 18.90 4.51 7.14
C ALA A 10 18.46 5.34 5.91
N PHE A 11 19.40 5.74 5.05
CA PHE A 11 19.12 6.45 3.80
C PHE A 11 18.25 5.62 2.84
N PHE A 12 18.49 4.31 2.76
CA PHE A 12 17.66 3.39 1.97
C PHE A 12 16.21 3.42 2.44
N TRP A 13 15.97 3.24 3.74
CA TRP A 13 14.60 3.23 4.28
C TRP A 13 13.90 4.58 4.17
N LYS A 14 14.63 5.70 4.29
CA LYS A 14 14.07 7.02 4.04
C LYS A 14 13.55 7.13 2.60
N ARG A 15 14.33 6.70 1.60
CA ARG A 15 13.93 6.68 0.19
C ARG A 15 12.78 5.70 -0.07
N ALA A 16 12.85 4.50 0.53
CA ALA A 16 11.82 3.49 0.38
C ALA A 16 10.48 3.96 0.95
N LEU A 17 10.45 4.54 2.15
CA LEU A 17 9.21 5.04 2.76
C LEU A 17 8.57 6.17 1.94
N MET A 18 9.37 7.03 1.31
CA MET A 18 8.86 8.06 0.38
C MET A 18 8.16 7.47 -0.86
N ILE A 19 8.33 6.17 -1.15
CA ILE A 19 7.68 5.47 -2.25
C ILE A 19 6.58 4.54 -1.74
N ILE A 20 6.86 3.76 -0.69
CA ILE A 20 5.92 2.81 -0.07
C ILE A 20 4.64 3.54 0.36
N ILE A 21 4.76 4.69 1.04
CA ILE A 21 3.60 5.39 1.59
C ILE A 21 2.67 5.92 0.49
N PRO A 22 3.13 6.71 -0.50
CA PRO A 22 2.25 7.17 -1.57
C PRO A 22 1.65 6.01 -2.38
N PHE A 23 2.46 4.98 -2.69
CA PHE A 23 1.99 3.84 -3.47
C PHE A 23 0.92 3.03 -2.71
N PHE A 24 1.08 2.83 -1.41
CA PHE A 24 0.07 2.19 -0.55
C PHE A 24 -1.25 2.96 -0.56
N ILE A 25 -1.20 4.29 -0.40
CA ILE A 25 -2.38 5.14 -0.42
C ILE A 25 -3.12 5.02 -1.76
N VAL A 26 -2.38 5.05 -2.88
CA VAL A 26 -2.96 4.85 -4.22
C VAL A 26 -3.63 3.48 -4.34
N LEU A 27 -2.98 2.41 -3.87
CA LEU A 27 -3.57 1.07 -3.89
C LEU A 27 -4.83 0.96 -3.03
N VAL A 28 -4.87 1.61 -1.87
CA VAL A 28 -6.07 1.67 -1.01
C VAL A 28 -7.21 2.36 -1.77
N ILE A 29 -6.96 3.55 -2.33
CA ILE A 29 -7.97 4.33 -3.05
C ILE A 29 -8.50 3.53 -4.25
N ILE A 30 -7.61 3.02 -5.10
CA ILE A 30 -7.99 2.23 -6.27
C ILE A 30 -8.84 1.04 -5.83
N SER A 31 -8.42 0.29 -4.82
CA SER A 31 -9.16 -0.90 -4.38
C SER A 31 -10.54 -0.55 -3.82
N LEU A 32 -10.68 0.55 -3.07
CA LEU A 32 -11.98 1.02 -2.60
C LEU A 32 -12.89 1.40 -3.77
N LEU A 33 -12.35 2.11 -4.76
CA LEU A 33 -13.11 2.45 -5.96
C LEU A 33 -13.53 1.19 -6.71
N PHE A 34 -12.66 0.18 -6.89
CA PHE A 34 -13.03 -1.06 -7.58
C PHE A 34 -14.09 -1.88 -6.83
N ASN A 35 -13.99 -1.98 -5.51
CA ASN A 35 -14.90 -2.81 -4.72
C ASN A 35 -16.25 -2.15 -4.44
N SER A 36 -16.27 -0.82 -4.32
CA SER A 36 -17.42 -0.09 -3.78
C SER A 36 -17.71 1.23 -4.49
N PHE A 37 -17.36 1.35 -5.79
CA PHE A 37 -17.52 2.59 -6.57
C PHE A 37 -18.89 3.25 -6.39
N SER A 38 -19.96 2.49 -6.61
CA SER A 38 -21.33 2.97 -6.53
C SER A 38 -21.69 3.43 -5.11
N ALA A 39 -21.30 2.67 -4.08
CA ALA A 39 -21.55 3.03 -2.69
C ALA A 39 -20.79 4.30 -2.30
N ILE A 40 -19.57 4.50 -2.80
CA ILE A 40 -18.78 5.71 -2.57
C ILE A 40 -19.45 6.93 -3.21
N ILE A 41 -19.92 6.84 -4.46
CA ILE A 41 -20.59 7.96 -5.14
C ILE A 41 -21.91 8.32 -4.45
N ASN A 42 -22.63 7.33 -3.95
CA ASN A 42 -23.90 7.53 -3.23
C ASN A 42 -23.69 7.88 -1.75
N ALA A 43 -22.45 8.04 -1.29
CA ALA A 43 -22.09 8.28 0.12
C ALA A 43 -22.65 7.23 1.10
N ASP A 44 -22.88 5.99 0.65
CA ASP A 44 -23.34 4.87 1.47
C ASP A 44 -22.15 4.20 2.18
N ILE A 45 -21.78 4.79 3.31
CA ILE A 45 -20.65 4.32 4.13
C ILE A 45 -20.92 2.94 4.73
N ALA A 46 -22.18 2.60 5.03
CA ALA A 46 -22.53 1.30 5.61
C ALA A 46 -22.18 0.16 4.65
N THR A 47 -22.53 0.32 3.36
CA THR A 47 -22.17 -0.63 2.31
C THR A 47 -20.66 -0.69 2.08
N VAL A 48 -19.96 0.45 2.09
CA VAL A 48 -18.48 0.46 1.98
C VAL A 48 -17.82 -0.32 3.13
N MET A 49 -18.31 -0.16 4.35
CA MET A 49 -17.83 -0.87 5.53
C MET A 49 -18.07 -2.37 5.44
N GLU A 50 -19.27 -2.78 5.05
CA GLU A 50 -19.61 -4.19 4.94
C GLU A 50 -18.80 -4.90 3.84
N GLN A 51 -18.58 -4.23 2.72
CA GLN A 51 -17.85 -4.80 1.57
C GLN A 51 -16.33 -4.92 1.82
N ASN A 52 -15.71 -3.98 2.55
CA ASN A 52 -14.25 -3.90 2.62
C ASN A 52 -13.65 -4.12 4.02
N PHE A 53 -14.39 -3.86 5.09
CA PHE A 53 -13.80 -3.71 6.43
C PHE A 53 -14.39 -4.65 7.47
N ASN A 54 -15.69 -4.92 7.44
CA ASN A 54 -16.37 -5.74 8.45
C ASN A 54 -15.93 -7.22 8.41
N GLN A 55 -16.25 -7.95 9.49
CA GLN A 55 -15.98 -9.39 9.61
C GLN A 55 -14.51 -9.78 9.40
N GLY A 56 -13.58 -8.87 9.70
CA GLY A 56 -12.14 -9.10 9.55
C GLY A 56 -11.60 -8.86 8.14
N LYS A 57 -12.44 -8.51 7.15
CA LYS A 57 -12.02 -8.17 5.77
C LYS A 57 -10.99 -7.03 5.75
N TRP A 58 -11.03 -6.12 6.73
CA TRP A 58 -10.03 -5.06 6.85
C TRP A 58 -8.59 -5.60 6.94
N LYS A 59 -8.39 -6.75 7.59
CA LYS A 59 -7.06 -7.36 7.74
C LYS A 59 -6.51 -7.73 6.39
N ASP A 60 -7.24 -8.52 5.62
CA ASP A 60 -6.82 -8.94 4.29
C ASP A 60 -6.69 -7.73 3.36
N PHE A 61 -7.64 -6.81 3.44
CA PHE A 61 -7.64 -5.59 2.65
C PHE A 61 -6.34 -4.79 2.85
N PHE A 62 -5.95 -4.49 4.08
CA PHE A 62 -4.76 -3.67 4.36
C PHE A 62 -3.46 -4.48 4.32
N LEU A 63 -3.48 -5.76 4.69
CA LEU A 63 -2.29 -6.61 4.73
C LEU A 63 -1.74 -6.83 3.32
N THR A 64 -2.60 -7.20 2.36
CA THR A 64 -2.17 -7.41 0.97
C THR A 64 -1.56 -6.14 0.39
N LYS A 65 -2.18 -4.98 0.63
CA LYS A 65 -1.70 -3.69 0.11
C LYS A 65 -0.39 -3.27 0.76
N SER A 66 -0.28 -3.46 2.07
CA SER A 66 0.96 -3.20 2.82
C SER A 66 2.10 -4.05 2.27
N PHE A 67 1.86 -5.35 2.12
CA PHE A 67 2.86 -6.30 1.61
C PHE A 67 3.34 -5.94 0.20
N VAL A 68 2.40 -5.72 -0.74
CA VAL A 68 2.73 -5.33 -2.11
C VAL A 68 3.48 -4.00 -2.15
N SER A 69 3.07 -3.02 -1.32
CA SER A 69 3.70 -1.71 -1.29
C SER A 69 5.12 -1.76 -0.75
N ILE A 70 5.37 -2.55 0.30
CA ILE A 70 6.70 -2.76 0.86
C ILE A 70 7.59 -3.44 -0.18
N LEU A 71 7.14 -4.54 -0.81
CA LEU A 71 7.91 -5.23 -1.83
C LEU A 71 8.27 -4.31 -3.00
N TYR A 72 7.29 -3.58 -3.54
CA TYR A 72 7.51 -2.66 -4.63
C TYR A 72 8.48 -1.54 -4.24
N GLY A 73 8.25 -0.90 -3.09
CA GLY A 73 9.06 0.22 -2.60
C GLY A 73 10.50 -0.17 -2.27
N VAL A 74 10.73 -1.36 -1.72
CA VAL A 74 12.08 -1.90 -1.49
C VAL A 74 12.77 -2.21 -2.81
N TRP A 75 12.07 -2.86 -3.75
CA TRP A 75 12.63 -3.22 -5.06
C TRP A 75 13.04 -2.00 -5.87
N ILE A 76 12.17 -1.00 -5.99
CA ILE A 76 12.44 0.22 -6.76
C ILE A 76 13.56 1.05 -6.10
N THR A 77 13.60 1.11 -4.77
CA THR A 77 14.67 1.82 -4.04
C THR A 77 16.03 1.16 -4.25
N SER A 78 16.08 -0.18 -4.21
CA SER A 78 17.28 -0.97 -4.50
C SER A 78 17.87 -0.65 -5.87
N ARG A 79 17.00 -0.46 -6.88
CA ARG A 79 17.42 -0.13 -8.25
C ARG A 79 17.87 1.32 -8.44
N ASN A 80 17.33 2.26 -7.66
CA ASN A 80 17.59 3.69 -7.83
C ASN A 80 18.76 4.21 -6.99
N ILE A 81 19.07 3.58 -5.86
CA ILE A 81 20.27 3.91 -5.10
C ILE A 81 21.47 3.27 -5.81
N LYS A 82 22.46 4.08 -6.19
CA LYS A 82 23.71 3.60 -6.81
C LYS A 82 24.64 3.04 -5.75
#